data_AF-A0ABD3NNB6-F1
#
_entry.id   AF-A0ABD3NNB6-F1
#
_cell.length_a   1.000
_cell.length_b   1.000
_cell.length_c   1.000
_cell.angle_alpha   90.00
_cell.angle_beta   90.00
_cell.angle_gamma   90.00
#
_symmetry.space_group_name_H-M   'P 1'
#
loop_
_entity.id
_entity.type
_entity.pdbx_description
1 polymer ?
#
loop_
_entity_poly.entity_id
_entity_poly.type
_entity_poly.pdbx_seq_one_letter_code
_entity_poly.pdbx_strand_id
1 'polypeptide(L)'
;MFDLPQAVFASILPCISSDDWLAFRLTSRGCYEIVHGTKDVNHSFCHLCQSTNGNIQQTAPVVNEEAENLWNLALVREYRFSPDGDNLRQSIHSPAVEQESFLSTRNVFTAPTSFISWKHWRKLEARRGDIQSVSADGSVILRRDSRIKSPGRQVVGSYYLRAAELWKKIDAWLEDESVSSVLRSNIRQSLKPGRDMATLQCVEFRESDVITALVAIYSFYSGQLSNTSGCGLFGGYSAYDFGCNMIWCLFDEDRPFGASQVRRFFPISDDTFESLGNGVYMDLASGGLLFVNNQNRPVPAISSDADQNRPIISRKGDPALEDSLIRWFEEHARRLSSGYYSIGGQFDSDSSLSILHYPSRTETALCSLAVTRGIEVVASSTYNPFERIHIYSIRIRLIQPQDEGYETPEQRGFITAQLHSRYWIITKQTESHIDSREVVRGEGVIGEYPLLLEGGYQNYSGRSASVIAELQNDTFERRENNIGAFTYQSCTDADSKIFEGHLIFYPGSLYSPTGDPFRVRVAPFPLSSRPEYYF
;
A
#
# COMPACT_ATOMS: atom_id res chain seq x y z
N MET A 1 23.26 -38.52 -16.79
CA MET A 1 22.50 -37.43 -17.44
C MET A 1 21.13 -37.55 -16.82
N PHE A 2 20.85 -36.78 -15.77
CA PHE A 2 19.77 -37.06 -14.83
C PHE A 2 18.67 -36.00 -14.96
N ASP A 3 17.44 -36.47 -15.05
CA ASP A 3 16.26 -35.70 -15.41
C ASP A 3 15.65 -35.02 -14.18
N LEU A 4 15.55 -33.69 -14.22
CA LEU A 4 14.47 -32.99 -13.52
C LEU A 4 13.13 -33.62 -13.97
N PRO A 5 12.07 -33.61 -13.14
CA PRO A 5 10.78 -34.18 -13.52
C PRO A 5 10.40 -33.74 -14.94
N GLN A 6 9.99 -34.67 -15.81
CA GLN A 6 9.78 -34.41 -17.23
C GLN A 6 8.82 -33.22 -17.49
N ALA A 7 7.90 -32.97 -16.54
CA ALA A 7 7.02 -31.81 -16.50
C ALA A 7 7.75 -30.46 -16.33
N VAL A 8 8.81 -30.42 -15.52
CA VAL A 8 9.71 -29.25 -15.35
C VAL A 8 10.55 -29.04 -16.60
N PHE A 9 11.10 -30.13 -17.17
CA PHE A 9 11.86 -30.06 -18.43
C PHE A 9 11.01 -29.52 -19.59
N ALA A 10 9.75 -29.96 -19.72
CA ALA A 10 8.87 -29.53 -20.80
C ALA A 10 8.33 -28.09 -20.62
N SER A 11 8.22 -27.60 -19.38
CA SER A 11 7.55 -26.33 -19.09
C SER A 11 8.50 -25.15 -18.87
N ILE A 12 9.71 -25.40 -18.35
CA ILE A 12 10.62 -24.34 -17.87
C ILE A 12 11.81 -24.14 -18.82
N LEU A 13 12.42 -25.21 -19.36
CA LEU A 13 13.59 -25.09 -20.26
C LEU A 13 13.39 -24.18 -21.48
N PRO A 14 12.24 -24.18 -22.18
CA PRO A 14 12.07 -23.33 -23.35
C PRO A 14 12.06 -21.84 -23.02
N CYS A 15 11.93 -21.51 -21.73
CA CYS A 15 11.63 -20.18 -21.25
C CYS A 15 12.88 -19.50 -20.66
N ILE A 16 13.84 -20.25 -20.12
CA ILE A 16 15.05 -19.72 -19.49
C ILE A 16 16.13 -19.46 -20.55
N SER A 17 16.82 -18.31 -20.48
CA SER A 17 17.98 -18.05 -21.35
C SER A 17 19.06 -19.13 -21.20
N SER A 18 19.88 -19.35 -22.23
CA SER A 18 20.95 -20.37 -22.17
C SER A 18 21.88 -20.19 -20.97
N ASP A 19 22.12 -18.94 -20.57
CA ASP A 19 23.05 -18.56 -19.51
C ASP A 19 22.39 -18.74 -18.12
N ASP A 20 21.12 -18.36 -18.02
CA ASP A 20 20.29 -18.56 -16.82
C ASP A 20 19.99 -20.05 -16.56
N TRP A 21 19.98 -20.89 -17.60
CA TRP A 21 19.75 -22.32 -17.47
C TRP A 21 20.85 -23.03 -16.68
N LEU A 22 22.10 -22.64 -16.92
CA LEU A 22 23.25 -23.15 -16.17
C LEU A 22 23.18 -22.70 -14.70
N ALA A 23 22.82 -21.45 -14.45
CA ALA A 23 22.61 -20.91 -13.11
C ALA A 23 21.45 -21.61 -12.39
N PHE A 24 20.32 -21.84 -13.06
CA PHE A 24 19.17 -22.60 -12.54
C PHE A 24 19.55 -24.03 -12.16
N ARG A 25 20.28 -24.73 -13.03
CA ARG A 25 20.77 -26.09 -12.75
C ARG A 25 21.70 -26.13 -11.54
N LEU A 26 22.65 -25.20 -11.43
CA LEU A 26 23.58 -25.12 -10.31
C LEU A 26 22.84 -24.83 -8.99
N THR A 27 21.82 -23.97 -9.03
CA THR A 27 20.98 -23.60 -7.89
C THR A 27 20.12 -24.78 -7.43
N SER A 28 19.38 -25.40 -8.35
CA SER A 28 18.52 -26.56 -8.09
C SER A 28 19.32 -27.70 -7.46
N ARG A 29 20.55 -27.93 -7.92
CA ARG A 29 21.46 -28.92 -7.34
C ARG A 29 21.91 -28.57 -5.93
N GLY A 30 22.22 -27.30 -5.65
CA GLY A 30 22.56 -26.85 -4.30
C GLY A 30 21.39 -27.00 -3.32
N CYS A 31 20.16 -26.72 -3.76
CA CYS A 31 18.96 -26.91 -2.95
C CYS A 31 18.67 -28.39 -2.68
N TYR A 32 18.83 -29.25 -3.69
CA TYR A 32 18.73 -30.69 -3.50
C TYR A 32 19.74 -31.20 -2.46
N GLU A 33 20.98 -30.71 -2.52
CA GLU A 33 22.00 -31.06 -1.54
C GLU A 33 21.65 -30.60 -0.11
N ILE A 34 21.09 -29.39 0.04
CA ILE A 34 20.67 -28.87 1.35
C ILE A 34 19.52 -29.70 1.94
N VAL A 35 18.52 -30.04 1.12
CA VAL A 35 17.32 -30.76 1.56
C VAL A 35 17.60 -32.25 1.78
N HIS A 36 18.42 -32.86 0.92
CA HIS A 36 18.63 -34.30 0.91
C HIS A 36 19.99 -34.74 1.48
N GLY A 37 20.85 -33.78 1.84
CA GLY A 37 22.19 -34.03 2.38
C GLY A 37 23.15 -34.68 1.38
N THR A 38 22.83 -34.68 0.08
CA THR A 38 23.63 -35.33 -0.96
C THR A 38 23.62 -34.56 -2.28
N LYS A 39 24.76 -34.50 -2.96
CA LYS A 39 24.90 -33.95 -4.33
C LYS A 39 24.46 -34.92 -5.42
N ASP A 40 24.13 -36.16 -5.05
CA ASP A 40 23.66 -37.21 -5.95
C ASP A 40 22.13 -37.16 -6.02
N VAL A 41 21.62 -36.63 -7.14
CA VAL A 41 20.18 -36.46 -7.40
C VAL A 41 19.45 -37.77 -7.71
N ASN A 42 20.16 -38.89 -7.70
CA ASN A 42 19.54 -40.19 -7.91
C ASN A 42 18.79 -40.61 -6.63
N HIS A 43 17.46 -40.66 -6.70
CA HIS A 43 16.56 -41.00 -5.59
C HIS A 43 16.92 -42.32 -4.88
N SER A 44 17.66 -43.22 -5.55
CA SER A 44 18.18 -44.45 -4.96
C SER A 44 19.29 -44.25 -3.92
N PHE A 45 19.80 -43.04 -3.73
CA PHE A 45 20.82 -42.72 -2.71
C PHE A 45 20.34 -41.72 -1.66
N CYS A 46 19.11 -41.20 -1.80
CA CYS A 46 18.52 -40.29 -0.83
C CYS A 46 17.67 -41.06 0.19
N HIS A 47 18.13 -41.11 1.44
CA HIS A 47 17.44 -41.78 2.55
C HIS A 47 16.03 -41.23 2.81
N LEU A 48 15.79 -39.94 2.55
CA LEU A 48 14.45 -39.30 2.66
C LEU A 48 13.50 -39.74 1.53
N CYS A 49 14.01 -40.00 0.32
CA CYS A 49 13.19 -40.45 -0.81
C CYS A 49 12.95 -41.96 -0.79
N GLN A 50 13.85 -42.74 -0.18
CA GLN A 50 13.67 -44.18 -0.05
C GLN A 50 12.54 -44.55 0.94
N SER A 51 12.29 -43.73 1.97
CA SER A 51 11.25 -43.99 2.98
C SER A 51 9.81 -43.87 2.47
N THR A 52 9.58 -43.20 1.34
CA THR A 52 8.24 -42.87 0.82
C THR A 52 7.69 -43.88 -0.19
N ASN A 53 8.45 -44.90 -0.58
CA ASN A 53 8.07 -45.85 -1.65
C ASN A 53 7.14 -47.00 -1.19
N GLY A 54 6.53 -46.92 0.00
CA GLY A 54 5.53 -47.87 0.47
C GLY A 54 4.09 -47.35 0.26
N ASN A 55 3.47 -47.73 -0.86
CA ASN A 55 2.05 -47.54 -1.23
C ASN A 55 1.52 -46.11 -1.42
N ILE A 56 1.44 -45.66 -2.70
CA ILE A 56 0.49 -44.61 -3.12
C ILE A 56 -0.22 -45.05 -4.41
N GLN A 57 -1.54 -45.24 -4.32
CA GLN A 57 -2.46 -45.31 -5.47
C GLN A 57 -2.55 -43.94 -6.15
N GLN A 58 -2.57 -43.94 -7.49
CA GLN A 58 -2.72 -42.74 -8.31
C GLN A 58 -4.04 -42.00 -8.01
N THR A 59 -3.94 -40.85 -7.35
CA THR A 59 -4.95 -39.78 -7.40
C THR A 59 -4.37 -38.56 -8.12
N ALA A 60 -5.27 -37.74 -8.70
CA ALA A 60 -5.05 -36.53 -9.50
C ALA A 60 -3.86 -35.65 -9.05
N PRO A 61 -3.23 -34.86 -9.95
CA PRO A 61 -1.91 -34.27 -9.71
C PRO A 61 -1.97 -33.30 -8.53
N VAL A 62 -1.56 -33.80 -7.37
CA VAL A 62 -1.16 -32.98 -6.23
C VAL A 62 0.02 -32.17 -6.75
N VAL A 63 -0.14 -30.85 -6.86
CA VAL A 63 0.97 -29.97 -7.16
C VAL A 63 1.99 -30.17 -6.03
N ASN A 64 3.08 -30.84 -6.36
CA ASN A 64 4.12 -31.22 -5.42
C ASN A 64 4.70 -29.92 -4.82
N GLU A 65 4.73 -29.82 -3.50
CA GLU A 65 5.34 -28.73 -2.73
C GLU A 65 6.77 -28.45 -3.23
N GLU A 66 7.45 -29.48 -3.72
CA GLU A 66 8.75 -29.41 -4.38
C GLU A 66 8.75 -28.61 -5.69
N ALA A 67 7.68 -28.68 -6.49
CA ALA A 67 7.52 -27.89 -7.71
C ALA A 67 7.25 -26.41 -7.38
N GLU A 68 6.48 -26.13 -6.33
CA GLU A 68 6.32 -24.77 -5.79
C GLU A 68 7.62 -24.23 -5.22
N ASN A 69 8.38 -25.02 -4.46
CA ASN A 69 9.68 -24.64 -3.93
C ASN A 69 10.71 -24.40 -5.05
N LEU A 70 10.72 -25.21 -6.11
CA LEU A 70 11.56 -25.01 -7.29
C LEU A 70 11.15 -23.78 -8.09
N TRP A 71 9.85 -23.46 -8.18
CA TRP A 71 9.38 -22.19 -8.73
C TRP A 71 9.83 -21.04 -7.85
N ASN A 72 9.57 -21.06 -6.54
CA ASN A 72 10.01 -20.01 -5.62
C ASN A 72 11.54 -19.78 -5.72
N LEU A 73 12.33 -20.85 -5.86
CA LEU A 73 13.78 -20.78 -6.15
C LEU A 73 14.13 -20.26 -7.54
N ALA A 74 13.35 -20.60 -8.57
CA ALA A 74 13.46 -20.00 -9.90
C ALA A 74 13.24 -18.48 -9.81
N LEU A 75 12.26 -18.07 -9.01
CA LEU A 75 11.75 -16.72 -8.94
C LEU A 75 12.60 -15.80 -8.05
N VAL A 76 13.32 -16.37 -7.07
CA VAL A 76 14.29 -15.67 -6.21
C VAL A 76 15.57 -15.24 -6.95
N ARG A 77 15.89 -15.83 -8.11
CA ARG A 77 17.15 -15.55 -8.84
C ARG A 77 17.00 -14.72 -10.12
N GLU A 78 15.90 -13.97 -10.26
CA GLU A 78 15.71 -12.99 -11.35
C GLU A 78 15.92 -13.53 -12.78
N TYR A 79 15.56 -14.80 -13.03
CA TYR A 79 15.74 -15.38 -14.36
C TYR A 79 14.93 -14.63 -15.42
N ARG A 80 15.56 -14.45 -16.58
CA ARG A 80 15.02 -13.61 -17.63
C ARG A 80 14.55 -14.44 -18.82
N PHE A 81 13.36 -14.11 -19.35
CA PHE A 81 12.67 -14.93 -20.34
C PHE A 81 12.79 -14.34 -21.76
N SER A 82 13.22 -15.14 -22.74
CA SER A 82 13.37 -14.69 -24.14
C SER A 82 12.06 -14.82 -24.93
N PRO A 83 11.71 -13.82 -25.77
CA PRO A 83 10.50 -13.87 -26.60
C PRO A 83 10.60 -14.82 -27.80
N ASP A 84 11.80 -15.24 -28.24
CA ASP A 84 12.03 -15.87 -29.56
C ASP A 84 11.93 -17.41 -29.58
N GLY A 85 11.42 -18.04 -28.52
CA GLY A 85 11.17 -19.48 -28.53
C GLY A 85 9.93 -19.85 -29.34
N ASP A 86 10.02 -20.02 -30.66
CA ASP A 86 8.91 -20.52 -31.51
C ASP A 86 8.37 -21.90 -31.03
N ASN A 87 9.15 -22.64 -30.26
CA ASN A 87 8.75 -23.91 -29.62
C ASN A 87 7.77 -23.73 -28.45
N LEU A 88 7.62 -22.52 -27.91
CA LEU A 88 6.77 -22.21 -26.76
C LEU A 88 5.27 -22.44 -27.04
N ARG A 89 4.87 -22.36 -28.32
CA ARG A 89 3.49 -22.64 -28.78
C ARG A 89 3.20 -24.12 -29.01
N GLN A 90 4.22 -24.96 -29.23
CA GLN A 90 4.05 -26.37 -29.57
C GLN A 90 4.27 -27.31 -28.38
N SER A 91 5.06 -26.90 -27.38
CA SER A 91 5.40 -27.76 -26.22
C SER A 91 4.36 -27.75 -25.10
N ILE A 92 3.39 -26.82 -25.14
CA ILE A 92 2.26 -26.81 -24.23
C ILE A 92 1.05 -27.31 -25.03
N HIS A 93 0.62 -28.54 -24.79
CA HIS A 93 -0.75 -28.95 -25.11
C HIS A 93 -1.71 -28.15 -24.22
N SER A 94 -1.92 -26.88 -24.57
CA SER A 94 -3.15 -26.21 -24.17
C SER A 94 -4.23 -26.95 -24.96
N PRO A 95 -5.28 -27.50 -24.31
CA PRO A 95 -6.41 -28.04 -25.06
C PRO A 95 -6.86 -26.99 -26.07
N ALA A 96 -7.24 -27.47 -27.27
CA ALA A 96 -7.69 -26.62 -28.37
C ALA A 96 -8.60 -25.53 -27.83
N VAL A 97 -8.37 -24.29 -28.27
CA VAL A 97 -9.07 -23.07 -27.84
C VAL A 97 -10.56 -23.36 -27.62
N GLU A 98 -10.93 -23.67 -26.39
CA GLU A 98 -12.31 -23.61 -25.97
C GLU A 98 -12.65 -22.13 -25.94
N GLN A 99 -13.67 -21.76 -26.70
CA GLN A 99 -14.28 -20.43 -26.79
C GLN A 99 -14.95 -20.01 -25.46
N GLU A 100 -14.38 -20.38 -24.32
CA GLU A 100 -14.94 -20.02 -23.03
C GLU A 100 -14.45 -18.64 -22.55
N SER A 101 -15.47 -17.83 -22.26
CA SER A 101 -15.56 -16.70 -21.32
C SER A 101 -14.25 -16.14 -20.74
N PHE A 102 -14.02 -14.86 -21.06
CA PHE A 102 -13.26 -13.88 -20.28
C PHE A 102 -12.41 -14.46 -19.12
N LEU A 103 -11.17 -14.87 -19.41
CA LEU A 103 -10.18 -15.08 -18.35
C LEU A 103 -9.92 -13.69 -17.75
N SER A 104 -10.60 -13.37 -16.66
CA SER A 104 -10.40 -12.11 -15.96
C SER A 104 -9.05 -12.11 -15.23
N THR A 105 -8.52 -10.93 -14.92
CA THR A 105 -7.37 -10.76 -14.00
C THR A 105 -7.57 -11.53 -12.70
N ARG A 106 -8.83 -11.71 -12.27
CA ARG A 106 -9.23 -12.59 -11.17
C ARG A 106 -8.61 -13.98 -11.23
N ASN A 107 -8.50 -14.60 -12.41
CA ASN A 107 -7.90 -15.93 -12.55
C ASN A 107 -6.40 -15.95 -12.29
N VAL A 108 -5.71 -14.81 -12.46
CA VAL A 108 -4.31 -14.65 -12.06
C VAL A 108 -4.21 -14.63 -10.53
N PHE A 109 -5.17 -14.02 -9.84
CA PHE A 109 -5.17 -13.83 -8.38
C PHE A 109 -5.75 -15.00 -7.58
N THR A 110 -6.73 -15.70 -8.15
CA THR A 110 -7.34 -16.91 -7.56
C THR A 110 -6.59 -18.18 -7.94
N ALA A 111 -5.51 -18.05 -8.71
CA ALA A 111 -4.64 -19.16 -9.02
C ALA A 111 -4.14 -19.81 -7.73
N PRO A 112 -4.24 -21.14 -7.60
CA PRO A 112 -3.84 -21.84 -6.39
C PRO A 112 -2.31 -21.82 -6.16
N THR A 113 -1.54 -21.38 -7.16
CA THR A 113 -0.07 -21.44 -7.20
C THR A 113 0.48 -20.27 -8.02
N SER A 114 1.71 -19.84 -7.71
CA SER A 114 2.41 -18.77 -8.43
C SER A 114 2.63 -19.15 -9.91
N PHE A 115 2.83 -20.43 -10.19
CA PHE A 115 2.95 -20.94 -11.56
C PHE A 115 1.63 -20.88 -12.35
N ILE A 116 0.50 -21.22 -11.72
CA ILE A 116 -0.81 -21.12 -12.39
C ILE A 116 -1.17 -19.65 -12.60
N SER A 117 -0.83 -18.78 -11.65
CA SER A 117 -0.93 -17.32 -11.76
C SER A 117 -0.17 -16.81 -12.99
N TRP A 118 1.11 -17.17 -13.09
CA TRP A 118 1.96 -16.85 -14.25
C TRP A 118 1.40 -17.41 -15.57
N LYS A 119 0.86 -18.64 -15.59
CA LYS A 119 0.20 -19.19 -16.78
C LYS A 119 -1.02 -18.39 -17.20
N HIS A 120 -1.86 -17.98 -16.26
CA HIS A 120 -3.01 -17.11 -16.55
C HIS A 120 -2.54 -15.76 -17.09
N TRP A 121 -1.47 -15.20 -16.52
CA TRP A 121 -0.86 -13.97 -17.01
C TRP A 121 -0.28 -14.12 -18.43
N ARG A 122 0.48 -15.17 -18.73
CA ARG A 122 0.98 -15.46 -20.09
C ARG A 122 -0.14 -15.65 -21.10
N LYS A 123 -1.27 -16.24 -20.69
CA LYS A 123 -2.48 -16.33 -21.53
C LYS A 123 -3.09 -14.95 -21.82
N LEU A 124 -3.01 -14.01 -20.88
CA LEU A 124 -3.43 -12.61 -21.08
C LEU A 124 -2.47 -11.85 -22.01
N GLU A 125 -1.17 -11.98 -21.79
CA GLU A 125 -0.12 -11.38 -22.62
C GLU A 125 -0.18 -11.89 -24.07
N ALA A 126 -0.34 -13.20 -24.27
CA ALA A 126 -0.42 -13.80 -25.60
C ALA A 126 -1.64 -13.35 -26.42
N ARG A 127 -2.74 -12.93 -25.75
CA ARG A 127 -3.94 -12.38 -26.40
C ARG A 127 -3.77 -10.92 -26.84
N ARG A 128 -2.86 -10.17 -26.21
CA ARG A 128 -2.65 -8.74 -26.48
C ARG A 128 -1.94 -8.46 -27.82
N GLY A 129 -1.31 -9.45 -28.43
CA GLY A 129 -0.73 -9.35 -29.77
C GLY A 129 -1.74 -9.47 -30.93
N ASP A 130 -3.01 -9.78 -30.65
CA ASP A 130 -4.04 -9.93 -31.67
C ASP A 130 -5.03 -8.74 -31.57
N ILE A 131 -4.78 -7.67 -32.34
CA ILE A 131 -5.73 -6.56 -32.47
C ILE A 131 -6.92 -7.04 -33.32
N GLN A 132 -8.11 -7.00 -32.74
CA GLN A 132 -9.34 -7.20 -33.49
C GLN A 132 -9.66 -5.91 -34.26
N SER A 133 -9.40 -5.92 -35.57
CA SER A 133 -9.95 -4.89 -36.45
C SER A 133 -11.26 -5.42 -37.05
N VAL A 134 -12.36 -4.73 -36.82
CA VAL A 134 -13.63 -5.01 -37.49
C VAL A 134 -13.57 -4.33 -38.85
N SER A 135 -13.65 -5.10 -39.93
CA SER A 135 -13.76 -4.52 -41.27
C SER A 135 -15.12 -3.87 -41.48
N ALA A 136 -15.25 -3.04 -42.52
CA ALA A 136 -16.47 -2.29 -42.82
C ALA A 136 -17.71 -3.17 -43.08
N ASP A 137 -17.52 -4.47 -43.33
CA ASP A 137 -18.59 -5.47 -43.51
C ASP A 137 -19.00 -6.17 -42.20
N GLY A 138 -18.43 -5.76 -41.05
CA GLY A 138 -18.71 -6.35 -39.75
C GLY A 138 -17.95 -7.64 -39.44
N SER A 139 -17.08 -8.12 -40.34
CA SER A 139 -16.25 -9.29 -40.04
C SER A 139 -15.05 -8.91 -39.15
N VAL A 140 -14.79 -9.75 -38.15
CA VAL A 140 -13.67 -9.57 -37.22
C VAL A 140 -12.42 -10.15 -37.87
N ILE A 141 -11.53 -9.28 -38.36
CA ILE A 141 -10.23 -9.69 -38.87
C ILE A 141 -9.22 -9.54 -37.72
N LEU A 142 -8.70 -10.68 -37.24
CA LEU A 142 -7.55 -10.70 -36.34
C LEU A 142 -6.31 -10.30 -37.15
N ARG A 143 -5.96 -9.01 -37.12
CA ARG A 143 -4.69 -8.54 -37.67
C ARG A 143 -3.62 -8.70 -36.60
N ARG A 144 -2.76 -9.69 -36.78
CA ARG A 144 -1.46 -9.71 -36.10
C ARG A 144 -0.66 -8.52 -36.57
N ASP A 145 -0.51 -7.52 -35.71
CA ASP A 145 0.38 -6.41 -36.01
C ASP A 145 1.83 -6.89 -35.84
N SER A 146 2.40 -7.41 -36.93
CA SER A 146 3.80 -7.85 -36.99
C SER A 146 4.82 -6.74 -36.65
N ARG A 147 4.38 -5.47 -36.55
CA ARG A 147 5.20 -4.33 -36.10
C ARG A 147 5.41 -4.27 -34.58
N ILE A 148 4.66 -5.04 -33.79
CA ILE A 148 4.90 -5.21 -32.34
C ILE A 148 5.68 -6.51 -32.07
N LYS A 149 6.52 -6.95 -33.01
CA LYS A 149 7.71 -7.72 -32.63
C LYS A 149 8.77 -6.68 -32.30
N SER A 150 8.87 -6.31 -31.02
CA SER A 150 10.11 -5.73 -30.51
C SER A 150 10.98 -6.92 -30.07
N PRO A 151 11.81 -7.50 -30.98
CA PRO A 151 12.72 -8.57 -30.60
C PRO A 151 13.62 -8.04 -29.48
N GLY A 152 13.68 -8.77 -28.36
CA GLY A 152 14.55 -8.42 -27.24
C GLY A 152 13.87 -7.86 -25.98
N ARG A 153 12.54 -7.68 -25.94
CA ARG A 153 11.91 -7.28 -24.67
C ARG A 153 11.83 -8.48 -23.71
N GLN A 154 12.72 -8.47 -22.74
CA GLN A 154 12.87 -9.53 -21.77
C GLN A 154 11.83 -9.36 -20.66
N VAL A 155 11.00 -10.39 -20.45
CA VAL A 155 10.07 -10.39 -19.31
C VAL A 155 10.86 -10.82 -18.08
N VAL A 156 10.85 -9.99 -17.03
CA VAL A 156 11.43 -10.32 -15.73
C VAL A 156 10.31 -10.90 -14.85
N GLY A 157 10.27 -12.23 -14.74
CA GLY A 157 9.15 -12.94 -14.12
C GLY A 157 8.95 -12.63 -12.63
N SER A 158 10.03 -12.32 -11.91
CA SER A 158 9.99 -11.97 -10.48
C SER A 158 9.12 -10.74 -10.20
N TYR A 159 9.20 -9.69 -11.01
CA TYR A 159 8.35 -8.50 -10.85
C TYR A 159 6.87 -8.79 -11.08
N TYR A 160 6.53 -9.65 -12.03
CA TYR A 160 5.13 -10.00 -12.29
C TYR A 160 4.50 -10.79 -11.15
N LEU A 161 5.26 -11.64 -10.48
CA LEU A 161 4.75 -12.37 -9.32
C LEU A 161 4.63 -11.49 -8.09
N ARG A 162 5.62 -10.64 -7.83
CA ARG A 162 5.54 -9.61 -6.79
C ARG A 162 4.33 -8.69 -7.02
N ALA A 163 4.12 -8.26 -8.27
CA ALA A 163 2.94 -7.51 -8.67
C ALA A 163 1.63 -8.30 -8.50
N ALA A 164 1.62 -9.60 -8.80
CA ALA A 164 0.44 -10.44 -8.56
C ALA A 164 0.14 -10.56 -7.06
N GLU A 165 1.16 -10.77 -6.23
CA GLU A 165 1.02 -10.93 -4.79
C GLU A 165 0.55 -9.63 -4.12
N LEU A 166 1.15 -8.48 -4.48
CA LEU A 166 0.73 -7.20 -3.92
C LEU A 166 -0.70 -6.86 -4.34
N TRP A 167 -1.10 -7.11 -5.59
CA TRP A 167 -2.47 -6.84 -6.05
C TRP A 167 -3.47 -7.80 -5.41
N LYS A 168 -3.08 -9.06 -5.17
CA LYS A 168 -3.91 -10.00 -4.39
C LYS A 168 -4.20 -9.47 -2.99
N LYS A 169 -3.23 -8.86 -2.31
CA LYS A 169 -3.44 -8.23 -0.99
C LYS A 169 -4.36 -7.02 -1.07
N ILE A 170 -4.19 -6.17 -2.08
CA ILE A 170 -5.06 -4.99 -2.31
C ILE A 170 -6.49 -5.44 -2.64
N ASP A 171 -6.67 -6.40 -3.56
CA ASP A 171 -7.99 -6.92 -3.94
C ASP A 171 -8.69 -7.57 -2.74
N ALA A 172 -7.98 -8.34 -1.93
CA ALA A 172 -8.53 -8.93 -0.71
C ALA A 172 -9.00 -7.85 0.29
N TRP A 173 -8.22 -6.77 0.43
CA TRP A 173 -8.63 -5.63 1.26
C TRP A 173 -9.85 -4.90 0.67
N LEU A 174 -9.94 -4.74 -0.65
CA LEU A 174 -11.09 -4.13 -1.33
C LEU A 174 -12.36 -5.01 -1.26
N GLU A 175 -12.20 -6.33 -1.12
CA GLU A 175 -13.29 -7.31 -1.04
C GLU A 175 -13.82 -7.53 0.38
N ASP A 176 -13.07 -7.12 1.39
CA ASP A 176 -13.46 -7.32 2.78
C ASP A 176 -14.65 -6.40 3.15
N GLU A 177 -15.82 -7.01 3.35
CA GLU A 177 -17.07 -6.31 3.68
C GLU A 177 -17.16 -5.86 5.15
N SER A 178 -16.22 -6.28 6.01
CA SER A 178 -16.26 -5.98 7.44
C SER A 178 -15.83 -4.56 7.81
N VAL A 179 -15.21 -3.83 6.88
CA VAL A 179 -14.75 -2.45 7.06
C VAL A 179 -15.42 -1.59 5.99
N SER A 180 -15.79 -0.34 6.34
CA SER A 180 -16.60 0.60 5.53
C SER A 180 -16.63 0.29 4.01
N SER A 181 -17.74 -0.32 3.59
CA SER A 181 -17.90 -0.90 2.24
C SER A 181 -17.89 0.14 1.12
N VAL A 182 -18.24 1.40 1.42
CA VAL A 182 -18.43 2.44 0.41
C VAL A 182 -17.09 2.88 -0.20
N LEU A 183 -16.08 3.20 0.63
CA LEU A 183 -14.78 3.64 0.13
C LEU A 183 -14.12 2.56 -0.72
N ARG A 184 -14.08 1.33 -0.20
CA ARG A 184 -13.48 0.18 -0.89
C ARG A 184 -14.17 -0.11 -2.22
N SER A 185 -15.50 -0.06 -2.23
CA SER A 185 -16.29 -0.19 -3.46
C SER A 185 -15.95 0.92 -4.46
N ASN A 186 -15.83 2.17 -4.02
CA ASN A 186 -15.50 3.29 -4.90
C ASN A 186 -14.09 3.14 -5.50
N ILE A 187 -13.08 2.82 -4.68
CA ILE A 187 -11.72 2.56 -5.15
C ILE A 187 -11.75 1.43 -6.17
N ARG A 188 -12.40 0.31 -5.87
CA ARG A 188 -12.50 -0.84 -6.77
C ARG A 188 -13.14 -0.49 -8.12
N GLN A 189 -14.24 0.27 -8.10
CA GLN A 189 -14.93 0.68 -9.32
C GLN A 189 -14.12 1.69 -10.15
N SER A 190 -13.24 2.46 -9.51
CA SER A 190 -12.35 3.41 -10.17
C SER A 190 -11.19 2.73 -10.91
N LEU A 191 -10.76 1.54 -10.46
CA LEU A 191 -9.61 0.83 -11.02
C LEU A 191 -9.86 0.39 -12.46
N LYS A 192 -8.90 0.66 -13.34
CA LYS A 192 -8.93 0.22 -14.73
C LYS A 192 -8.19 -1.09 -14.92
N PRO A 193 -8.75 -2.03 -15.72
CA PRO A 193 -8.02 -3.23 -16.09
C PRO A 193 -6.66 -2.87 -16.69
N GLY A 194 -5.64 -3.60 -16.28
CA GLY A 194 -4.28 -3.40 -16.77
C GLY A 194 -4.21 -3.38 -18.30
N ARG A 195 -3.24 -2.65 -18.83
CA ARG A 195 -2.99 -2.51 -20.27
C ARG A 195 -1.58 -2.99 -20.61
N ASP A 196 -1.35 -3.19 -21.89
CA ASP A 196 0.00 -3.46 -22.36
C ASP A 196 0.77 -2.14 -22.41
N MET A 197 1.79 -2.01 -21.57
CA MET A 197 2.68 -0.85 -21.59
C MET A 197 3.76 -1.00 -22.69
N ALA A 198 3.62 -1.96 -23.61
CA ALA A 198 4.46 -2.09 -24.79
C ALA A 198 4.46 -0.82 -25.66
N THR A 199 3.36 -0.07 -25.62
CA THR A 199 3.13 1.20 -26.32
C THR A 199 3.75 2.41 -25.65
N LEU A 200 4.40 2.29 -24.48
CA LEU A 200 5.24 3.37 -23.94
C LEU A 200 6.29 3.75 -25.01
N GLN A 201 5.98 4.75 -25.82
CA GLN A 201 6.83 5.29 -26.88
C GLN A 201 7.99 6.13 -26.30
N CYS A 202 8.43 5.83 -25.08
CA CYS A 202 9.70 6.33 -24.57
C CYS A 202 10.83 5.56 -25.28
N VAL A 203 11.08 5.94 -26.54
CA VAL A 203 12.11 5.35 -27.41
C VAL A 203 13.50 5.39 -26.75
N GLU A 204 13.73 6.33 -25.83
CA GLU A 204 15.00 6.51 -25.11
C GLU A 204 15.24 5.50 -23.98
N PHE A 205 14.23 4.78 -23.49
CA PHE A 205 14.35 3.87 -22.33
C PHE A 205 13.92 2.42 -22.60
N ARG A 206 13.74 2.05 -23.88
CA ARG A 206 13.24 0.73 -24.31
C ARG A 206 14.06 -0.48 -23.85
N GLU A 207 15.31 -0.26 -23.44
CA GLU A 207 16.26 -1.32 -23.05
C GLU A 207 16.62 -1.28 -21.56
N SER A 208 15.93 -0.47 -20.74
CA SER A 208 16.26 -0.34 -19.33
C SER A 208 15.44 -1.31 -18.48
N ASP A 209 16.10 -2.22 -17.75
CA ASP A 209 15.45 -3.12 -16.78
C ASP A 209 14.62 -2.36 -15.73
N VAL A 210 15.00 -1.10 -15.48
CA VAL A 210 14.35 -0.09 -14.63
C VAL A 210 12.83 0.01 -14.84
N ILE A 211 12.32 -0.07 -16.07
CA ILE A 211 10.88 0.09 -16.33
C ILE A 211 10.10 -1.23 -16.20
N THR A 212 10.78 -2.35 -15.97
CA THR A 212 10.12 -3.67 -15.96
C THR A 212 9.19 -3.83 -14.76
N ALA A 213 9.58 -3.31 -13.59
CA ALA A 213 8.72 -3.27 -12.40
C ALA A 213 7.47 -2.43 -12.64
N LEU A 214 7.61 -1.26 -13.26
CA LEU A 214 6.49 -0.40 -13.66
C LEU A 214 5.51 -1.14 -14.58
N VAL A 215 6.04 -1.76 -15.64
CA VAL A 215 5.26 -2.52 -16.62
C VAL A 215 4.53 -3.69 -15.93
N ALA A 216 5.18 -4.39 -15.01
CA ALA A 216 4.57 -5.49 -14.26
C ALA A 216 3.37 -5.01 -13.42
N ILE A 217 3.50 -3.91 -12.68
CA ILE A 217 2.41 -3.37 -11.84
C ILE A 217 1.22 -2.91 -12.70
N TYR A 218 1.48 -2.11 -13.75
CA TYR A 218 0.44 -1.59 -14.66
C TYR A 218 -0.22 -2.67 -15.52
N SER A 219 0.38 -3.86 -15.63
CA SER A 219 -0.21 -4.98 -16.36
C SER A 219 -1.45 -5.55 -15.69
N PHE A 220 -1.62 -5.34 -14.38
CA PHE A 220 -2.78 -5.78 -13.60
C PHE A 220 -3.87 -4.72 -13.50
N TYR A 221 -3.50 -3.49 -13.11
CA TYR A 221 -4.38 -2.33 -13.07
C TYR A 221 -3.67 -1.10 -13.64
N SER A 222 -4.27 -0.46 -14.64
CA SER A 222 -3.62 0.59 -15.42
C SER A 222 -3.84 2.00 -14.86
N GLY A 223 -4.41 2.13 -13.66
CA GLY A 223 -4.80 3.42 -13.09
C GLY A 223 -6.12 3.39 -12.34
N GLN A 224 -6.45 4.53 -11.74
CA GLN A 224 -7.78 4.89 -11.26
C GLN A 224 -8.39 6.00 -12.13
N LEU A 225 -9.72 5.99 -12.26
CA LEU A 225 -10.45 7.13 -12.81
C LEU A 225 -10.49 8.29 -11.81
N SER A 226 -10.17 9.50 -12.27
CA SER A 226 -10.20 10.71 -11.44
C SER A 226 -11.61 11.21 -11.07
N ASN A 227 -12.66 10.68 -11.71
CA ASN A 227 -14.04 11.14 -11.52
C ASN A 227 -14.75 10.55 -10.28
N THR A 228 -14.08 9.73 -9.49
CA THR A 228 -14.67 9.05 -8.33
C THR A 228 -14.42 9.83 -7.05
N SER A 229 -15.39 10.67 -6.64
CA SER A 229 -15.69 11.13 -5.26
C SER A 229 -14.51 11.40 -4.31
N GLY A 230 -13.33 11.79 -4.79
CA GLY A 230 -12.12 11.91 -3.98
C GLY A 230 -11.75 10.60 -3.25
N CYS A 231 -11.67 9.45 -3.93
CA CYS A 231 -11.25 8.17 -3.33
C CYS A 231 -9.93 7.67 -3.93
N GLY A 232 -8.80 8.13 -3.41
CA GLY A 232 -7.47 7.69 -3.84
C GLY A 232 -7.06 6.34 -3.25
N LEU A 233 -6.31 5.54 -4.03
CA LEU A 233 -5.71 4.30 -3.55
C LEU A 233 -4.59 4.57 -2.53
N PHE A 234 -3.85 5.68 -2.67
CA PHE A 234 -2.73 6.05 -1.79
C PHE A 234 -3.12 7.20 -0.85
N GLY A 235 -4.30 7.10 -0.25
CA GLY A 235 -4.93 8.24 0.43
C GLY A 235 -4.37 8.58 1.81
N GLY A 236 -4.26 9.89 2.06
CA GLY A 236 -4.59 10.57 3.31
C GLY A 236 -3.47 11.40 3.94
N TYR A 237 -3.60 12.73 3.96
CA TYR A 237 -3.50 13.59 5.18
C TYR A 237 -4.31 14.89 4.98
N SER A 238 -4.81 15.48 6.07
CA SER A 238 -5.01 16.92 6.17
C SER A 238 -5.02 17.34 7.64
N ALA A 239 -4.18 18.29 8.01
CA ALA A 239 -4.29 19.01 9.27
C ALA A 239 -4.34 20.52 8.97
N TYR A 240 -5.43 20.91 8.31
CA TYR A 240 -5.75 22.25 7.79
C TYR A 240 -5.22 22.54 6.38
N ASP A 241 -5.29 21.48 5.56
CA ASP A 241 -5.56 21.50 4.11
C ASP A 241 -4.41 21.53 3.13
N PHE A 242 -3.21 21.15 3.56
CA PHE A 242 -2.16 20.74 2.60
C PHE A 242 -2.34 19.28 2.21
N GLY A 243 -3.52 19.04 1.63
CA GLY A 243 -4.14 17.73 1.43
C GLY A 243 -3.26 16.77 0.64
N CYS A 244 -3.49 15.49 0.87
CA CYS A 244 -3.14 14.50 -0.14
C CYS A 244 -4.03 13.28 0.01
N ASN A 245 -4.82 13.06 -1.03
CA ASN A 245 -5.51 11.82 -1.28
C ASN A 245 -5.14 11.45 -2.69
N MET A 246 -4.27 10.46 -2.84
CA MET A 246 -3.58 10.27 -4.10
C MET A 246 -4.23 9.14 -4.91
N ILE A 247 -4.60 9.46 -6.15
CA ILE A 247 -5.08 8.47 -7.11
C ILE A 247 -3.91 7.80 -7.80
N TRP A 248 -4.06 6.52 -8.11
CA TRP A 248 -3.18 5.79 -9.01
C TRP A 248 -3.30 6.36 -10.42
N CYS A 249 -2.23 6.95 -10.97
CA CYS A 249 -2.31 7.66 -12.24
C CYS A 249 -2.72 6.72 -13.39
N LEU A 250 -3.75 7.14 -14.14
CA LEU A 250 -4.18 6.43 -15.33
C LEU A 250 -3.14 6.52 -16.43
N PHE A 251 -2.75 5.35 -16.94
CA PHE A 251 -2.04 5.25 -18.18
C PHE A 251 -2.98 5.59 -19.34
N ASP A 252 -2.81 6.78 -19.90
CA ASP A 252 -3.55 7.28 -21.07
C ASP A 252 -2.61 7.40 -22.27
N GLU A 253 -2.90 6.65 -23.34
CA GLU A 253 -2.14 6.69 -24.60
C GLU A 253 -2.50 7.93 -25.44
N ASP A 254 -3.71 8.48 -25.26
CA ASP A 254 -4.29 9.55 -26.07
C ASP A 254 -4.01 10.96 -25.50
N ARG A 255 -3.50 11.04 -24.27
CA ARG A 255 -2.83 12.23 -23.75
C ARG A 255 -1.32 12.02 -23.88
N PRO A 256 -0.71 12.31 -25.05
CA PRO A 256 0.74 12.42 -25.12
C PRO A 256 1.13 13.48 -24.11
N PHE A 257 1.77 13.00 -23.04
CA PHE A 257 2.27 13.82 -21.96
C PHE A 257 2.92 15.10 -22.52
N GLY A 258 2.54 16.26 -21.96
CA GLY A 258 2.88 17.59 -22.48
C GLY A 258 4.30 17.69 -23.04
N ALA A 259 4.40 18.08 -24.31
CA ALA A 259 5.63 18.11 -25.07
C ALA A 259 6.75 18.86 -24.33
N SER A 260 7.91 18.19 -24.22
CA SER A 260 9.27 18.67 -23.85
C SER A 260 9.84 18.33 -22.47
N GLN A 261 9.08 18.24 -21.38
CA GLN A 261 9.63 17.87 -20.05
C GLN A 261 9.38 16.41 -19.62
N VAL A 262 8.47 15.70 -20.29
CA VAL A 262 8.01 14.36 -19.90
C VAL A 262 8.85 13.21 -20.51
N ARG A 263 10.13 13.46 -20.78
CA ARG A 263 11.01 12.37 -21.23
C ARG A 263 11.61 11.57 -20.08
N ARG A 264 11.70 12.14 -18.88
CA ARG A 264 12.44 11.53 -17.77
C ARG A 264 11.57 11.03 -16.62
N PHE A 265 10.45 11.69 -16.32
CA PHE A 265 9.63 11.34 -15.16
C PHE A 265 8.28 10.78 -15.59
N PHE A 266 7.84 9.70 -14.93
CA PHE A 266 6.56 9.05 -15.15
C PHE A 266 5.67 9.24 -13.91
N PRO A 267 4.45 9.82 -14.02
CA PRO A 267 3.57 10.01 -12.89
C PRO A 267 3.03 8.66 -12.39
N ILE A 268 3.17 8.42 -11.10
CA ILE A 268 2.76 7.21 -10.38
C ILE A 268 1.46 7.48 -9.65
N SER A 269 1.42 8.57 -8.89
CA SER A 269 0.20 9.03 -8.24
C SER A 269 0.09 10.53 -8.30
N ASP A 270 -1.14 11.01 -8.32
CA ASP A 270 -1.45 12.45 -8.35
C ASP A 270 -2.48 12.75 -7.28
N ASP A 271 -2.41 13.95 -6.71
CA ASP A 271 -3.38 14.41 -5.75
C ASP A 271 -4.74 14.60 -6.43
N THR A 272 -5.80 14.14 -5.76
CA THR A 272 -7.18 14.45 -6.17
C THR A 272 -7.48 15.95 -6.17
N PHE A 273 -6.68 16.75 -5.45
CA PHE A 273 -6.81 18.21 -5.42
C PHE A 273 -5.80 18.86 -6.39
N GLU A 274 -6.25 19.08 -7.64
CA GLU A 274 -5.43 19.65 -8.73
C GLU A 274 -4.73 20.97 -8.39
N SER A 275 -5.18 21.70 -7.36
CA SER A 275 -4.62 22.99 -6.95
C SER A 275 -3.26 22.91 -6.25
N LEU A 276 -2.90 21.78 -5.65
CA LEU A 276 -1.64 21.65 -4.89
C LEU A 276 -0.47 21.16 -5.76
N GLY A 277 -0.76 20.40 -6.82
CA GLY A 277 0.26 19.81 -7.70
C GLY A 277 1.20 18.84 -6.96
N ASN A 278 0.68 18.18 -5.92
CA ASN A 278 1.37 17.15 -5.18
C ASN A 278 1.28 15.83 -5.95
N GLY A 279 2.39 15.17 -6.20
CA GLY A 279 2.40 13.88 -6.89
C GLY A 279 3.64 13.06 -6.62
N VAL A 280 3.54 11.77 -6.91
CA VAL A 280 4.66 10.83 -6.89
C VAL A 280 5.04 10.52 -8.32
N TYR A 281 6.33 10.63 -8.63
CA TYR A 281 6.88 10.40 -9.96
C TYR A 281 8.02 9.41 -9.90
N MET A 282 8.13 8.56 -10.91
CA MET A 282 9.26 7.68 -11.14
C MET A 282 10.25 8.32 -12.13
N ASP A 283 11.52 8.41 -11.79
CA ASP A 283 12.59 8.75 -12.73
C ASP A 283 12.89 7.53 -13.61
N LEU A 284 12.48 7.56 -14.87
CA LEU A 284 12.66 6.46 -15.83
C LEU A 284 14.14 6.14 -16.12
N ALA A 285 15.06 7.07 -15.81
CA ALA A 285 16.49 6.83 -15.98
C ALA A 285 17.12 6.04 -14.81
N SER A 286 16.56 6.14 -13.60
CA SER A 286 17.15 5.57 -12.37
C SER A 286 16.25 4.57 -11.65
N GLY A 287 14.94 4.58 -11.88
CA GLY A 287 13.94 3.80 -11.15
C GLY A 287 13.48 4.44 -9.85
N GLY A 288 14.15 5.51 -9.41
CA GLY A 288 13.85 6.19 -8.17
C GLY A 288 12.46 6.82 -8.18
N LEU A 289 11.77 6.70 -7.04
CA LEU A 289 10.49 7.37 -6.79
C LEU A 289 10.70 8.67 -6.03
N LEU A 290 9.98 9.72 -6.45
CA LEU A 290 10.11 11.08 -5.96
C LEU A 290 8.74 11.67 -5.64
N PHE A 291 8.58 12.17 -4.43
CA PHE A 291 7.52 13.09 -4.04
C PHE A 291 7.86 14.48 -4.57
N VAL A 292 6.95 15.05 -5.36
CA VAL A 292 7.11 16.36 -6.01
C VAL A 292 5.91 17.23 -5.65
N ASN A 293 6.17 18.49 -5.31
CA ASN A 293 5.15 19.52 -5.27
C ASN A 293 5.63 20.76 -6.04
N ASN A 294 4.73 21.71 -6.27
CA ASN A 294 5.03 22.91 -7.06
C ASN A 294 6.04 23.87 -6.40
N GLN A 295 6.38 23.69 -5.12
CA GLN A 295 7.09 24.69 -4.32
C GLN A 295 8.42 24.22 -3.74
N ASN A 296 8.63 22.90 -3.59
CA ASN A 296 9.75 22.31 -2.86
C ASN A 296 10.62 21.42 -3.74
N ARG A 297 11.81 21.10 -3.22
CA ARG A 297 12.71 20.13 -3.84
C ARG A 297 12.12 18.72 -3.74
N PRO A 298 12.24 17.89 -4.79
CA PRO A 298 11.80 16.50 -4.75
C PRO A 298 12.37 15.73 -3.56
N VAL A 299 11.55 14.89 -2.94
CA VAL A 299 11.93 14.03 -1.81
C VAL A 299 11.84 12.57 -2.25
N PRO A 300 12.87 11.73 -2.04
CA PRO A 300 12.78 10.30 -2.36
C PRO A 300 11.66 9.60 -1.58
N ALA A 301 10.89 8.73 -2.24
CA ALA A 301 9.80 7.99 -1.61
C ALA A 301 10.26 6.88 -0.65
N ILE A 302 11.51 6.45 -0.78
CA ILE A 302 12.15 5.47 0.09
C ILE A 302 13.35 6.14 0.74
N SER A 303 13.40 6.14 2.07
CA SER A 303 14.54 6.68 2.80
C SER A 303 15.71 5.68 2.72
N SER A 304 16.79 6.04 2.02
CA SER A 304 18.05 5.29 2.13
C SER A 304 18.90 5.86 3.27
N ASP A 305 19.49 5.00 4.09
CA ASP A 305 20.46 5.39 5.15
C ASP A 305 21.71 6.10 4.61
N ALA A 306 21.93 6.05 3.28
CA ALA A 306 23.08 6.66 2.62
C ALA A 306 22.88 8.16 2.33
N ASP A 307 23.36 8.99 3.25
CA ASP A 307 23.93 10.33 3.05
C ASP A 307 23.06 11.44 2.42
N GLN A 308 22.77 12.48 3.23
CA GLN A 308 22.03 13.70 2.88
C GLN A 308 22.70 14.56 1.79
N ASN A 309 23.94 14.26 1.41
CA ASN A 309 24.75 15.09 0.50
C ASN A 309 24.94 14.50 -0.90
N ARG A 310 24.36 13.33 -1.21
CA ARG A 310 24.38 12.84 -2.60
C ARG A 310 23.26 13.51 -3.38
N PRO A 311 23.53 14.10 -4.56
CA PRO A 311 22.48 14.62 -5.42
C PRO A 311 21.45 13.51 -5.69
N ILE A 312 20.17 13.86 -5.64
CA ILE A 312 18.98 13.02 -5.87
C ILE A 312 19.08 12.21 -7.19
N ILE A 313 19.98 12.63 -8.08
CA ILE A 313 20.36 11.92 -9.30
C ILE A 313 21.42 10.86 -8.93
N SER A 314 20.97 9.71 -8.46
CA SER A 314 21.82 8.53 -8.34
C SER A 314 22.36 8.09 -9.71
N ARG A 315 23.51 7.42 -9.71
CA ARG A 315 24.12 6.86 -10.92
C ARG A 315 23.25 5.71 -11.44
N LYS A 316 23.06 5.66 -12.75
CA LYS A 316 22.42 4.54 -13.47
C LYS A 316 22.98 3.19 -12.96
N GLY A 317 22.10 2.24 -12.64
CA GLY A 317 22.46 0.90 -12.21
C GLY A 317 22.62 0.71 -10.69
N ASP A 318 21.94 1.50 -9.86
CA ASP A 318 21.79 1.21 -8.43
C ASP A 318 20.59 0.26 -8.25
N PRO A 319 20.82 -1.04 -7.95
CA PRO A 319 19.73 -2.03 -7.88
C PRO A 319 18.68 -1.69 -6.81
N ALA A 320 19.07 -0.94 -5.77
CA ALA A 320 18.13 -0.51 -4.74
C ALA A 320 17.09 0.48 -5.28
N LEU A 321 17.41 1.21 -6.35
CA LEU A 321 16.53 2.19 -6.98
C LEU A 321 15.67 1.58 -8.08
N GLU A 322 16.16 0.60 -8.83
CA GLU A 322 15.42 -0.05 -9.93
C GLU A 322 14.09 -0.69 -9.43
N ASP A 323 14.10 -1.16 -8.18
CA ASP A 323 12.95 -1.81 -7.52
C ASP A 323 12.09 -0.87 -6.66
N SER A 324 12.37 0.44 -6.65
CA SER A 324 11.73 1.37 -5.71
C SER A 324 10.21 1.35 -5.80
N LEU A 325 9.67 1.35 -7.02
CA LEU A 325 8.23 1.39 -7.24
C LEU A 325 7.52 0.15 -6.68
N ILE A 326 8.05 -1.04 -6.98
CA ILE A 326 7.40 -2.27 -6.54
C ILE A 326 7.50 -2.46 -5.03
N ARG A 327 8.63 -2.08 -4.40
CA ARG A 327 8.77 -2.09 -2.93
C ARG A 327 7.81 -1.12 -2.25
N TRP A 328 7.64 0.07 -2.81
CA TRP A 328 6.69 1.07 -2.31
C TRP A 328 5.24 0.54 -2.36
N PHE A 329 4.86 -0.12 -3.46
CA PHE A 329 3.56 -0.78 -3.60
C PHE A 329 3.36 -1.96 -2.65
N GLU A 330 4.38 -2.80 -2.50
CA GLU A 330 4.34 -3.96 -1.59
C GLU A 330 4.13 -3.51 -0.14
N GLU A 331 4.80 -2.44 0.29
CA GLU A 331 4.62 -1.89 1.62
C GLU A 331 3.21 -1.31 1.81
N HIS A 332 2.67 -0.61 0.79
CA HIS A 332 1.28 -0.13 0.83
C HIS A 332 0.30 -1.30 0.98
N ALA A 333 0.45 -2.33 0.15
CA ALA A 333 -0.39 -3.53 0.18
C ALA A 333 -0.29 -4.27 1.53
N ARG A 334 0.93 -4.36 2.10
CA ARG A 334 1.16 -4.93 3.42
C ARG A 334 0.39 -4.14 4.48
N ARG A 335 0.53 -2.81 4.52
CA ARG A 335 -0.15 -1.93 5.49
C ARG A 335 -1.67 -1.99 5.39
N LEU A 336 -2.22 -2.07 4.17
CA LEU A 336 -3.65 -2.30 3.98
C LEU A 336 -4.08 -3.64 4.59
N SER A 337 -3.38 -4.73 4.24
CA SER A 337 -3.74 -6.09 4.67
C SER A 337 -3.53 -6.33 6.17
N SER A 338 -2.61 -5.61 6.82
CA SER A 338 -2.32 -5.74 8.25
C SER A 338 -3.19 -4.85 9.14
N GLY A 339 -4.13 -4.09 8.56
CA GLY A 339 -4.94 -3.12 9.29
C GLY A 339 -4.12 -1.96 9.86
N TYR A 340 -2.98 -1.63 9.24
CA TYR A 340 -2.17 -0.48 9.66
C TYR A 340 -2.93 0.83 9.45
N TYR A 341 -3.65 0.95 8.34
CA TYR A 341 -4.46 2.12 8.01
C TYR A 341 -5.88 2.01 8.56
N SER A 342 -6.40 3.12 9.09
CA SER A 342 -7.82 3.28 9.38
C SER A 342 -8.56 3.94 8.21
N ILE A 343 -9.87 3.75 8.11
CA ILE A 343 -10.73 4.50 7.17
C ILE A 343 -11.48 5.56 7.95
N GLY A 344 -11.53 6.79 7.45
CA GLY A 344 -12.28 7.87 8.08
C GLY A 344 -12.41 9.10 7.19
N GLY A 345 -13.17 10.09 7.66
CA GLY A 345 -13.26 11.38 7.00
C GLY A 345 -11.90 12.07 7.00
N GLN A 346 -11.48 12.59 5.84
CA GLN A 346 -10.21 13.31 5.71
C GLN A 346 -10.35 14.80 6.05
N PHE A 347 -11.53 15.37 5.82
CA PHE A 347 -11.80 16.80 5.94
C PHE A 347 -13.00 17.04 6.88
N ASP A 348 -12.96 18.14 7.63
CA ASP A 348 -14.00 18.51 8.60
C ASP A 348 -15.39 18.74 7.97
N SER A 349 -15.45 18.96 6.65
CA SER A 349 -16.69 19.33 5.94
C SER A 349 -17.24 18.27 4.98
N ASP A 350 -16.50 17.21 4.67
CA ASP A 350 -16.86 16.28 3.60
C ASP A 350 -17.10 14.86 4.11
N SER A 351 -18.22 14.28 3.67
CA SER A 351 -18.56 12.86 3.86
C SER A 351 -17.62 11.89 3.11
N SER A 352 -16.60 12.43 2.43
CA SER A 352 -15.62 11.70 1.64
C SER A 352 -14.67 10.94 2.56
N LEU A 353 -14.89 9.63 2.66
CA LEU A 353 -14.00 8.71 3.35
C LEU A 353 -12.68 8.59 2.58
N SER A 354 -11.58 8.44 3.32
CA SER A 354 -10.25 8.18 2.79
C SER A 354 -9.56 7.08 3.60
N ILE A 355 -8.49 6.53 3.02
CA ILE A 355 -7.49 5.81 3.78
C ILE A 355 -6.77 6.85 4.64
N LEU A 356 -6.59 6.58 5.92
CA LEU A 356 -5.87 7.46 6.84
C LEU A 356 -4.51 6.83 7.12
N HIS A 357 -3.45 7.49 6.67
CA HIS A 357 -2.07 6.99 6.79
C HIS A 357 -1.48 7.03 8.21
N TYR A 358 -2.32 7.26 9.24
CA TYR A 358 -1.90 7.18 10.64
C TYR A 358 -1.80 5.72 11.10
N PRO A 359 -0.69 5.32 11.75
CA PRO A 359 -0.59 4.01 12.36
C PRO A 359 -1.80 3.73 13.28
N SER A 360 -2.38 2.55 13.13
CA SER A 360 -3.46 2.05 14.00
C SER A 360 -2.89 1.37 15.25
N ARG A 361 -3.78 0.85 16.11
CA ARG A 361 -3.43 0.12 17.34
C ARG A 361 -2.55 -1.12 17.07
N THR A 362 -2.49 -1.61 15.83
CA THR A 362 -1.66 -2.76 15.48
C THR A 362 -0.17 -2.42 15.44
N GLU A 363 0.21 -1.15 15.29
CA GLU A 363 1.60 -0.71 15.20
C GLU A 363 2.05 -0.02 16.50
N THR A 364 2.36 -0.82 17.51
CA THR A 364 2.70 -0.32 18.86
C THR A 364 4.00 0.50 18.92
N ALA A 365 4.87 0.39 17.92
CA ALA A 365 6.09 1.18 17.84
C ALA A 365 5.83 2.64 17.41
N LEU A 366 4.79 2.90 16.61
CA LEU A 366 4.48 4.22 16.05
C LEU A 366 3.15 4.79 16.57
N CYS A 367 2.41 4.00 17.35
CA CYS A 367 1.15 4.38 17.96
C CYS A 367 1.24 4.22 19.47
N SER A 368 0.82 5.25 20.20
CA SER A 368 0.66 5.20 21.65
C SER A 368 -0.80 4.96 22.03
N LEU A 369 -0.99 4.29 23.17
CA LEU A 369 -2.29 4.04 23.77
C LEU A 369 -2.20 4.29 25.28
N ALA A 370 -3.15 5.06 25.81
CA ALA A 370 -3.31 5.26 27.24
C ALA A 370 -4.79 5.22 27.62
N VAL A 371 -5.10 4.57 28.74
CA VAL A 371 -6.43 4.60 29.34
C VAL A 371 -6.33 5.29 30.69
N THR A 372 -7.20 6.26 30.97
CA THR A 372 -7.27 6.95 32.25
C THR A 372 -8.73 7.14 32.66
N ARG A 373 -9.15 6.47 33.75
CA ARG A 373 -10.54 6.48 34.26
C ARG A 373 -11.57 6.15 33.17
N GLY A 374 -11.34 5.07 32.42
CA GLY A 374 -12.20 4.67 31.30
C GLY A 374 -12.08 5.48 30.01
N ILE A 375 -11.34 6.59 29.96
CA ILE A 375 -11.09 7.33 28.72
C ILE A 375 -9.84 6.78 28.05
N GLU A 376 -10.00 6.24 26.85
CA GLU A 376 -8.91 5.80 25.98
C GLU A 376 -8.47 6.94 25.06
N VAL A 377 -7.15 7.16 24.99
CA VAL A 377 -6.51 8.02 24.01
C VAL A 377 -5.53 7.20 23.19
N VAL A 378 -5.73 7.19 21.87
CA VAL A 378 -4.82 6.61 20.89
C VAL A 378 -4.21 7.73 20.06
N ALA A 379 -2.88 7.83 20.05
CA ALA A 379 -2.19 8.89 19.34
C ALA A 379 -1.07 8.33 18.46
N SER A 380 -1.02 8.78 17.21
CA SER A 380 0.02 8.40 16.26
C SER A 380 0.33 9.55 15.31
N SER A 381 1.44 9.44 14.59
CA SER A 381 1.90 10.46 13.66
C SER A 381 2.36 9.86 12.34
N THR A 382 2.52 10.77 11.40
CA THR A 382 3.13 10.54 10.10
C THR A 382 3.93 11.77 9.69
N TYR A 383 4.80 11.61 8.71
CA TYR A 383 5.57 12.71 8.14
C TYR A 383 5.04 13.03 6.75
N ASN A 384 4.62 14.28 6.53
CA ASN A 384 4.22 14.77 5.22
C ASN A 384 5.48 15.23 4.46
N PRO A 385 5.92 14.51 3.40
CA PRO A 385 7.13 14.87 2.66
C PRO A 385 6.97 16.14 1.80
N PHE A 386 5.74 16.51 1.44
CA PHE A 386 5.47 17.71 0.64
C PHE A 386 5.71 18.96 1.47
N GLU A 387 5.13 19.03 2.67
CA GLU A 387 5.22 20.18 3.58
C GLU A 387 6.39 20.10 4.58
N ARG A 388 7.01 18.92 4.70
CA ARG A 388 8.10 18.63 5.64
C ARG A 388 7.70 18.89 7.09
N ILE A 389 6.50 18.46 7.46
CA ILE A 389 5.94 18.58 8.80
C ILE A 389 5.48 17.22 9.30
N HIS A 390 5.37 17.07 10.61
CA HIS A 390 4.66 15.94 11.18
C HIS A 390 3.19 16.28 11.27
N ILE A 391 2.35 15.33 10.86
CA ILE A 391 0.92 15.39 11.10
C ILE A 391 0.60 14.30 12.10
N TYR A 392 -0.14 14.65 13.15
CA TYR A 392 -0.55 13.70 14.19
C TYR A 392 -2.06 13.60 14.26
N SER A 393 -2.53 12.40 14.60
CA SER A 393 -3.93 12.10 14.84
C SER A 393 -4.10 11.64 16.29
N ILE A 394 -5.05 12.25 16.98
CA ILE A 394 -5.43 11.88 18.35
C ILE A 394 -6.88 11.45 18.34
N ARG A 395 -7.11 10.23 18.80
CA ARG A 395 -8.41 9.55 18.84
C ARG A 395 -8.78 9.29 20.29
N ILE A 396 -9.95 9.78 20.69
CA ILE A 396 -10.40 9.80 22.08
C ILE A 396 -11.78 9.16 22.15
N ARG A 397 -11.95 8.20 23.06
CA ARG A 397 -13.25 7.58 23.31
C ARG A 397 -13.40 7.17 24.77
N LEU A 398 -14.64 7.02 25.18
CA LEU A 398 -14.97 6.26 26.38
C LEU A 398 -14.98 4.77 26.03
N ILE A 399 -14.27 3.96 26.79
CA ILE A 399 -14.26 2.50 26.58
C ILE A 399 -15.62 1.91 26.93
N GLN A 400 -16.01 0.87 26.19
CA GLN A 400 -17.31 0.23 26.27
C GLN A 400 -17.25 -1.07 27.09
N PRO A 401 -18.38 -1.62 27.55
CA PRO A 401 -18.42 -2.84 28.37
C PRO A 401 -17.69 -4.06 27.78
N GLN A 402 -17.58 -4.12 26.46
CA GLN A 402 -16.88 -5.18 25.73
C GLN A 402 -15.36 -4.98 25.62
N ASP A 403 -14.85 -3.79 25.95
CA ASP A 403 -13.42 -3.48 25.87
C ASP A 403 -12.67 -4.02 27.09
N GLU A 404 -11.42 -4.45 26.89
CA GLU A 404 -10.53 -4.80 27.98
C GLU A 404 -10.25 -3.58 28.87
N GLY A 405 -10.27 -3.78 30.19
CA GLY A 405 -10.04 -2.70 31.16
C GLY A 405 -11.24 -1.77 31.37
N TYR A 406 -12.45 -2.17 30.94
CA TYR A 406 -13.67 -1.44 31.20
C TYR A 406 -13.94 -1.23 32.71
N GLU A 407 -14.30 0.00 33.05
CA GLU A 407 -14.75 0.41 34.38
C GLU A 407 -16.20 0.91 34.28
N THR A 408 -17.07 0.44 35.18
CA THR A 408 -18.46 0.90 35.23
C THR A 408 -18.53 2.41 35.57
N PRO A 409 -19.62 3.11 35.23
CA PRO A 409 -19.80 4.51 35.60
C PRO A 409 -19.55 4.81 37.08
N GLU A 410 -19.93 3.89 37.98
CA GLU A 410 -19.72 4.00 39.43
C GLU A 410 -18.23 3.89 39.79
N GLN A 411 -17.49 2.98 39.12
CA GLN A 411 -16.06 2.78 39.36
C GLN A 411 -15.22 3.96 38.87
N ARG A 412 -15.49 4.43 37.64
CA ARG A 412 -14.77 5.59 37.08
C ARG A 412 -15.25 6.92 37.64
N GLY A 413 -16.44 6.95 38.25
CA GLY A 413 -17.03 8.11 38.93
C GLY A 413 -17.77 9.08 38.01
N PHE A 414 -18.15 8.67 36.80
CA PHE A 414 -18.91 9.48 35.85
C PHE A 414 -19.56 8.65 34.74
N ILE A 415 -20.69 9.13 34.23
CA ILE A 415 -21.37 8.53 33.06
C ILE A 415 -20.77 9.09 31.77
N THR A 416 -20.66 10.41 31.68
CA THR A 416 -20.06 11.16 30.57
C THR A 416 -18.90 12.02 31.06
N ALA A 417 -18.04 12.44 30.15
CA ALA A 417 -16.98 13.40 30.46
C ALA A 417 -16.71 14.32 29.27
N GLN A 418 -16.56 15.61 29.52
CA GLN A 418 -16.32 16.60 28.47
C GLN A 418 -14.91 17.15 28.51
N LEU A 419 -14.28 17.25 27.34
CA LEU A 419 -12.98 17.87 27.19
C LEU A 419 -13.06 19.37 27.49
N HIS A 420 -12.13 19.86 28.31
CA HIS A 420 -12.00 21.28 28.64
C HIS A 420 -10.74 21.91 28.02
N SER A 421 -9.58 21.30 28.21
CA SER A 421 -8.30 21.89 27.78
C SER A 421 -7.23 20.84 27.50
N ARG A 422 -6.14 21.29 26.87
CA ARG A 422 -4.98 20.47 26.50
C ARG A 422 -3.68 21.03 27.06
N TYR A 423 -2.75 20.12 27.31
CA TYR A 423 -1.38 20.38 27.71
C TYR A 423 -0.44 19.46 26.95
N TRP A 424 0.36 20.01 26.04
CA TRP A 424 1.33 19.26 25.24
C TRP A 424 2.76 19.55 25.63
N ILE A 425 3.58 18.52 25.51
CA ILE A 425 5.03 18.58 25.57
C ILE A 425 5.55 18.01 24.26
N ILE A 426 6.30 18.81 23.51
CA ILE A 426 6.89 18.41 22.24
C ILE A 426 8.41 18.46 22.43
N THR A 427 9.06 17.31 22.27
CA THR A 427 10.52 17.22 22.33
C THR A 427 11.08 17.39 20.92
N LYS A 428 11.97 18.35 20.74
CA LYS A 428 12.61 18.72 19.46
C LYS A 428 14.09 18.38 19.45
N GLN A 429 14.60 18.02 18.28
CA GLN A 429 16.02 17.75 18.04
C GLN A 429 16.52 18.61 16.88
N THR A 430 17.30 19.64 17.21
CA THR A 430 17.97 20.51 16.24
C THR A 430 19.49 20.33 16.33
N GLU A 431 20.22 20.85 15.34
CA GLU A 431 21.69 20.84 15.34
C GLU A 431 22.29 21.57 16.55
N SER A 432 21.59 22.59 17.06
CA SER A 432 22.04 23.42 18.18
C SER A 432 21.53 22.95 19.55
N HIS A 433 20.40 22.25 19.61
CA HIS A 433 19.78 21.82 20.85
C HIS A 433 19.20 20.40 20.72
N ILE A 434 19.85 19.47 21.39
CA ILE A 434 19.35 18.10 21.56
C ILE A 434 18.34 18.11 22.71
N ASP A 435 17.16 17.53 22.48
CA ASP A 435 16.08 17.32 23.45
C ASP A 435 15.51 18.60 24.09
N SER A 436 15.37 19.68 23.30
CA SER A 436 14.64 20.86 23.78
C SER A 436 13.14 20.54 23.90
N ARG A 437 12.47 21.10 24.92
CA ARG A 437 11.05 20.83 25.23
C ARG A 437 10.21 22.08 25.02
N GLU A 438 9.27 22.00 24.10
CA GLU A 438 8.23 23.00 23.90
C GLU A 438 6.97 22.59 24.67
N VAL A 439 6.34 23.55 25.35
CA VAL A 439 5.12 23.33 26.11
C VAL A 439 3.98 24.16 25.53
N VAL A 440 2.91 23.50 25.11
CA VAL A 440 1.71 24.14 24.54
C VAL A 440 0.53 23.94 25.47
N ARG A 441 -0.19 25.03 25.77
CA ARG A 441 -1.40 25.00 26.61
C ARG A 441 -2.54 25.72 25.88
N GLY A 442 -3.77 25.21 25.99
CA GLY A 442 -4.93 25.89 25.43
C GLY A 442 -6.25 25.21 25.78
N GLU A 443 -7.35 25.91 25.58
CA GLU A 443 -8.71 25.37 25.72
C GLU A 443 -9.12 24.53 24.50
N GLY A 444 -9.89 23.48 24.75
CA GLY A 444 -10.32 22.50 23.77
C GLY A 444 -9.16 21.84 23.04
N VAL A 445 -9.47 21.17 21.94
CA VAL A 445 -8.53 20.79 20.89
C VAL A 445 -9.10 21.34 19.60
N ILE A 446 -8.31 22.10 18.84
CA ILE A 446 -8.72 22.59 17.51
C ILE A 446 -10.01 23.45 17.51
N GLY A 447 -10.35 24.06 18.65
CA GLY A 447 -11.60 24.80 18.84
C GLY A 447 -12.79 23.92 19.25
N GLU A 448 -12.56 22.66 19.58
CA GLU A 448 -13.57 21.65 19.87
C GLU A 448 -13.47 21.09 21.30
N TYR A 449 -14.64 20.71 21.83
CA TYR A 449 -14.90 20.32 23.21
C TYR A 449 -15.82 19.08 23.26
N PRO A 450 -15.36 17.91 22.77
CA PRO A 450 -16.16 16.70 22.71
C PRO A 450 -16.65 16.27 24.11
N LEU A 451 -17.95 16.00 24.21
CA LEU A 451 -18.58 15.30 25.32
C LEU A 451 -18.62 13.80 25.00
N LEU A 452 -17.88 13.01 25.76
CA LEU A 452 -17.78 11.57 25.56
C LEU A 452 -18.92 10.84 26.27
N LEU A 453 -19.50 9.87 25.57
CA LEU A 453 -20.46 8.90 26.09
C LEU A 453 -20.05 7.49 25.63
N GLU A 454 -20.62 6.44 26.22
CA GLU A 454 -20.30 5.08 25.78
C GLU A 454 -20.77 4.87 24.34
N GLY A 455 -19.85 4.38 23.50
CA GLY A 455 -20.12 4.13 22.08
C GLY A 455 -20.07 5.37 21.17
N GLY A 456 -19.81 6.57 21.70
CA GLY A 456 -19.84 7.78 20.88
C GLY A 456 -19.42 9.09 21.55
N TYR A 457 -19.72 10.19 20.88
CA TYR A 457 -19.47 11.54 21.38
C TYR A 457 -20.45 12.56 20.82
N GLN A 458 -20.64 13.66 21.54
CA GLN A 458 -21.27 14.87 21.04
C GLN A 458 -20.20 15.95 20.89
N ASN A 459 -20.08 16.54 19.71
CA ASN A 459 -19.07 17.57 19.48
C ASN A 459 -19.63 18.97 19.74
N TYR A 460 -18.78 19.82 20.31
CA TYR A 460 -19.06 21.22 20.57
C TYR A 460 -17.90 22.05 20.09
N SER A 461 -18.12 22.89 19.08
CA SER A 461 -17.10 23.78 18.53
C SER A 461 -17.40 25.21 18.95
N GLY A 462 -16.39 25.94 19.41
CA GLY A 462 -16.57 27.28 19.98
C GLY A 462 -15.27 27.95 20.37
N ARG A 463 -15.37 29.23 20.75
CA ARG A 463 -14.19 30.06 21.04
C ARG A 463 -13.61 29.82 22.43
N SER A 464 -14.40 29.35 23.39
CA SER A 464 -13.97 29.06 24.76
C SER A 464 -14.88 28.03 25.43
N ALA A 465 -14.38 27.40 26.50
CA ALA A 465 -15.15 26.48 27.33
C ALA A 465 -16.40 27.15 27.94
N SER A 466 -16.29 28.43 28.33
CA SER A 466 -17.42 29.19 28.90
C SER A 466 -18.56 29.38 27.91
N VAL A 467 -18.24 29.71 26.65
CA VAL A 467 -19.25 29.86 25.59
C VAL A 467 -19.93 28.51 25.30
N ILE A 468 -19.19 27.40 25.33
CA ILE A 468 -19.78 26.07 25.17
C ILE A 468 -20.73 25.74 26.31
N ALA A 469 -20.36 26.04 27.56
CA ALA A 469 -21.23 25.83 28.72
C ALA A 469 -22.54 26.63 28.60
N GLU A 470 -22.47 27.89 28.14
CA GLU A 470 -23.67 28.71 27.91
C GLU A 470 -24.55 28.14 26.77
N LEU A 471 -23.96 27.75 25.64
CA LEU A 471 -24.70 27.18 24.51
C LEU A 471 -25.44 25.88 24.87
N GLN A 472 -24.83 25.06 25.74
CA GLN A 472 -25.42 23.81 26.24
C GLN A 472 -26.65 24.07 27.12
N ASN A 473 -26.74 25.23 27.79
CA ASN A 473 -27.91 25.60 28.58
C ASN A 473 -29.14 25.87 27.69
N ASP A 474 -28.93 26.48 26.53
CA ASP A 474 -30.02 26.94 25.65
C ASP A 474 -30.51 25.89 24.63
N THR A 475 -29.71 24.86 24.34
CA THR A 475 -29.98 23.91 23.23
C THR A 475 -30.08 22.44 23.66
N PHE A 476 -30.72 22.17 24.80
CA PHE A 476 -30.85 20.80 25.36
C PHE A 476 -31.57 19.78 24.43
N GLU A 477 -32.21 20.23 23.34
CA GLU A 477 -32.87 19.34 22.38
C GLU A 477 -32.10 19.23 21.04
N ARG A 478 -31.69 17.99 20.71
CA ARG A 478 -31.26 17.49 19.38
C ARG A 478 -29.86 17.89 18.88
N ARG A 479 -28.80 17.37 19.50
CA ARG A 479 -27.56 17.08 18.74
C ARG A 479 -27.42 15.58 18.52
N GLU A 480 -27.08 15.20 17.30
CA GLU A 480 -26.85 13.81 16.93
C GLU A 480 -25.59 13.30 17.63
N ASN A 481 -25.68 12.10 18.19
CA ASN A 481 -24.53 11.42 18.76
C ASN A 481 -23.70 10.87 17.60
N ASN A 482 -22.43 11.29 17.53
CA ASN A 482 -21.47 10.66 16.65
C ASN A 482 -21.09 9.31 17.23
N ILE A 483 -20.94 8.30 16.38
CA ILE A 483 -20.59 6.94 16.78
C ILE A 483 -19.06 6.81 16.80
N GLY A 484 -18.54 6.10 17.80
CA GLY A 484 -17.12 5.76 17.89
C GLY A 484 -16.27 6.81 18.60
N ALA A 485 -15.02 6.97 18.15
CA ALA A 485 -14.04 7.85 18.78
C ALA A 485 -14.09 9.25 18.18
N PHE A 486 -14.02 10.27 19.04
CA PHE A 486 -13.70 11.62 18.60
C PHE A 486 -12.26 11.63 18.07
N THR A 487 -12.07 12.10 16.83
CA THR A 487 -10.77 12.12 16.18
C THR A 487 -10.48 13.53 15.71
N TYR A 488 -9.28 14.03 16.00
CA TYR A 488 -8.79 15.26 15.39
C TYR A 488 -7.37 15.08 14.88
N GLN A 489 -7.00 15.94 13.94
CA GLN A 489 -5.67 15.99 13.33
C GLN A 489 -5.07 17.37 13.54
N SER A 490 -3.76 17.45 13.72
CA SER A 490 -3.02 18.71 13.82
C SER A 490 -1.55 18.43 13.46
N CYS A 491 -0.71 19.46 13.40
CA CYS A 491 0.65 19.33 12.89
C CYS A 491 1.68 19.96 13.82
N THR A 492 2.94 19.55 13.62
CA THR A 492 4.11 20.12 14.31
C THR A 492 5.34 20.07 13.40
N ASP A 493 6.38 20.81 13.78
CA ASP A 493 7.58 21.05 12.99
C ASP A 493 8.40 19.78 12.74
N ALA A 494 9.12 19.72 11.63
CA ALA A 494 9.93 18.58 11.18
C ALA A 494 10.96 18.06 12.20
N ASP A 495 11.47 18.96 13.03
CA ASP A 495 12.52 18.71 14.05
C ASP A 495 11.96 18.05 15.32
N SER A 496 10.63 17.96 15.43
CA SER A 496 9.96 17.28 16.53
C SER A 496 10.22 15.77 16.49
N LYS A 497 10.40 15.16 17.66
CA LYS A 497 10.77 13.74 17.83
C LYS A 497 9.80 12.96 18.69
N ILE A 498 9.29 13.55 19.75
CA ILE A 498 8.36 12.92 20.68
C ILE A 498 7.27 13.91 21.01
N PHE A 499 6.02 13.45 20.95
CA PHE A 499 4.86 14.20 21.39
C PHE A 499 4.21 13.48 22.57
N GLU A 500 3.93 14.20 23.65
CA GLU A 500 3.22 13.67 24.81
C GLU A 500 2.42 14.75 25.53
N GLY A 501 1.62 14.37 26.53
CA GLY A 501 0.97 15.34 27.40
C GLY A 501 -0.26 14.81 28.11
N HIS A 502 -1.23 15.69 28.32
CA HIS A 502 -2.51 15.32 28.89
C HIS A 502 -3.63 16.28 28.48
N LEU A 503 -4.84 15.74 28.53
CA LEU A 503 -6.08 16.46 28.36
C LEU A 503 -6.75 16.65 29.71
N ILE A 504 -7.49 17.73 29.89
CA ILE A 504 -8.30 17.98 31.08
C ILE A 504 -9.76 17.73 30.75
N PHE A 505 -10.39 16.85 31.51
CA PHE A 505 -11.80 16.50 31.38
C PHE A 505 -12.57 16.85 32.65
N TYR A 506 -13.82 17.24 32.49
CA TYR A 506 -14.80 17.33 33.58
C TYR A 506 -15.76 16.15 33.50
N PRO A 507 -16.04 15.45 34.62
CA PRO A 507 -17.21 14.58 34.74
C PRO A 507 -18.50 15.33 34.38
N GLY A 508 -19.38 14.73 33.58
CA GLY A 508 -20.57 15.40 33.06
C GLY A 508 -20.26 16.30 31.86
N SER A 509 -21.07 17.35 31.68
CA SER A 509 -20.84 18.40 30.68
C SER A 509 -20.15 19.61 31.30
N LEU A 510 -19.58 20.48 30.48
CA LEU A 510 -19.01 21.75 30.94
C LEU A 510 -20.08 22.67 31.55
N TYR A 511 -21.33 22.57 31.07
CA TYR A 511 -22.47 23.28 31.66
C TYR A 511 -22.90 22.73 33.03
N SER A 512 -22.93 21.42 33.19
CA SER A 512 -23.35 20.75 34.43
C SER A 512 -22.31 19.70 34.85
N PRO A 513 -21.16 20.12 35.42
CA PRO A 513 -20.14 19.21 35.88
C PRO A 513 -20.64 18.40 37.07
N THR A 514 -20.38 17.09 37.06
CA THR A 514 -20.77 16.18 38.14
C THR A 514 -19.64 15.88 39.12
N GLY A 515 -18.45 16.45 38.91
CA GLY A 515 -17.28 16.27 39.76
C GLY A 515 -16.09 17.13 39.34
N ASP A 516 -14.98 16.96 40.06
CA ASP A 516 -13.74 17.70 39.83
C ASP A 516 -13.06 17.34 38.50
N PRO A 517 -12.34 18.30 37.87
CA PRO A 517 -11.60 18.02 36.66
C PRO A 517 -10.47 17.03 36.90
N PHE A 518 -10.19 16.20 35.90
CA PHE A 518 -9.12 15.20 35.96
C PHE A 518 -8.29 15.19 34.68
N ARG A 519 -7.05 14.70 34.82
CA ARG A 519 -6.09 14.57 33.72
C ARG A 519 -6.26 13.23 33.04
N VAL A 520 -6.39 13.25 31.71
CA VAL A 520 -6.34 12.06 30.86
C VAL A 520 -5.00 12.07 30.14
N ARG A 521 -4.22 11.01 30.30
CA ARG A 521 -2.86 10.92 29.75
C ARG A 521 -2.90 10.76 28.24
N VAL A 522 -2.01 11.46 27.54
CA VAL A 522 -1.60 11.13 26.18
C VAL A 522 -0.18 10.58 26.28
N ALA A 523 -0.05 9.27 26.07
CA ALA A 523 1.24 8.59 26.16
C ALA A 523 2.20 9.13 25.08
N PRO A 524 3.52 9.11 25.34
CA PRO A 524 4.50 9.54 24.36
C PRO A 524 4.41 8.67 23.09
N PHE A 525 4.38 9.32 21.94
CA PHE A 525 4.52 8.66 20.64
C PHE A 525 5.63 9.34 19.81
N PRO A 526 6.35 8.56 18.98
CA PRO A 526 7.41 9.10 18.16
C PRO A 526 6.85 9.91 16.98
N LEU A 527 7.64 10.89 16.58
CA LEU A 527 7.49 11.70 15.37
C LEU A 527 8.66 11.35 14.45
N SER A 528 8.47 10.33 13.61
CA SER A 528 9.55 9.81 12.77
C SER A 528 9.70 10.64 11.50
N SER A 529 10.78 11.43 11.42
CA SER A 529 11.07 12.27 10.26
C SER A 529 11.72 11.49 9.11
N ARG A 530 11.98 10.19 9.29
CA ARG A 530 12.63 9.29 8.32
C ARG A 530 12.00 7.90 8.35
N PRO A 531 10.72 7.77 7.98
CA PRO A 531 10.17 6.45 7.72
C PRO A 531 10.94 5.78 6.57
N GLU A 532 11.01 4.45 6.59
CA GLU A 532 11.60 3.68 5.47
C GLU A 532 10.85 3.97 4.16
N TYR A 533 9.52 4.12 4.24
CA TYR A 533 8.64 4.44 3.12
C TYR A 533 7.75 5.65 3.47
N TYR A 534 7.81 6.67 2.61
CA TYR A 534 6.91 7.81 2.64
C TYR A 534 5.64 7.49 1.85
N PHE A 535 4.49 7.92 2.35
CA PHE A 535 3.17 7.75 1.70
C PHE A 535 2.34 8.99 1.86
#